data_AF-A0A803QY32-F1
#
_entry.id   AF-A0A803QY32-F1
#
_cell.length_a   1.000
_cell.length_b   1.000
_cell.length_c   1.000
_cell.angle_alpha   90.00
_cell.angle_beta   90.00
_cell.angle_gamma   90.00
#
_symmetry.space_group_name_H-M   'P 1'
#
loop_
_entity.id
_entity.type
_entity.pdbx_description
1 polymer ?
#
loop_
_entity_poly.entity_id
_entity_poly.type
_entity_poly.pdbx_seq_one_letter_code
_entity_poly.pdbx_strand_id
1 'polypeptide(L)'
;MEGQEGTQQAHLVLANKLFLLSHSDVQDIEKVRLRDEVLTSVKADGMAPLYETLVADSVLELDQALLDLMRAKIEEELKKLDEK
;
A
#
# COMPACT_ATOMS: atom_id res chain seq x y z
N MET A 1 33.23 -11.35 0.58
CA MET A 1 31.89 -11.36 1.22
C MET A 1 30.89 -11.24 0.09
N GLU A 2 30.40 -12.36 -0.42
CA GLU A 2 29.21 -12.36 -1.27
C GLU A 2 28.05 -12.11 -0.31
N GLY A 3 27.49 -10.90 -0.36
CA GLY A 3 26.31 -10.57 0.42
C GLY A 3 25.19 -11.51 -0.01
N GLN A 4 24.68 -12.32 0.92
CA GLN A 4 23.39 -12.94 0.73
C GLN A 4 22.40 -11.78 0.57
N GLU A 5 21.99 -11.47 -0.66
CA GLU A 5 20.86 -10.58 -0.91
C GLU A 5 19.63 -11.25 -0.31
N GLY A 6 19.39 -10.99 0.98
CA GLY A 6 18.18 -11.41 1.65
C GLY A 6 16.99 -10.83 0.92
N THR A 7 15.92 -11.61 0.80
CA THR A 7 14.67 -11.11 0.21
C THR A 7 14.20 -9.90 1.02
N GLN A 8 14.14 -8.73 0.38
CA GLN A 8 13.74 -7.48 1.03
C GLN A 8 12.36 -7.64 1.68
N GLN A 9 12.19 -7.14 2.90
CA GLN A 9 10.90 -7.16 3.58
C GLN A 9 9.85 -6.38 2.77
N ALA A 10 8.64 -6.93 2.62
CA ALA A 10 7.61 -6.38 1.74
C ALA A 10 7.23 -4.92 2.07
N HIS A 11 7.22 -4.54 3.35
CA HIS A 11 6.93 -3.16 3.75
C HIS A 11 8.05 -2.18 3.38
N LEU A 12 9.32 -2.62 3.33
CA LEU A 12 10.43 -1.79 2.87
C LEU A 12 10.36 -1.57 1.35
N VAL A 13 9.93 -2.60 0.62
CA VAL A 13 9.65 -2.49 -0.82
C VAL A 13 8.51 -1.49 -1.07
N LEU A 14 7.43 -1.57 -0.28
CA LEU A 14 6.31 -0.62 -0.37
C LEU A 14 6.76 0.82 -0.06
N ALA A 15 7.52 1.04 1.01
CA ALA A 15 8.02 2.35 1.38
C ALA A 15 8.90 2.98 0.28
N ASN A 16 9.77 2.18 -0.34
CA ASN A 16 10.58 2.63 -1.47
C ASN A 16 9.72 3.03 -2.69
N LYS A 17 8.67 2.27 -3.00
CA LYS A 17 7.75 2.60 -4.10
C LYS A 17 6.98 3.89 -3.86
N LEU A 18 6.51 4.11 -2.62
CA LEU A 18 5.86 5.36 -2.22
C LEU A 18 6.81 6.55 -2.33
N PHE A 19 8.06 6.37 -1.92
CA PHE A 19 9.09 7.39 -2.09
C PHE A 19 9.30 7.78 -3.56
N LEU A 20 9.40 6.78 -4.46
CA LEU A 20 9.53 7.02 -5.89
C LEU A 20 8.31 7.75 -6.48
N LEU A 21 7.10 7.45 -6.02
CA LEU A 21 5.88 8.15 -6.45
C LEU A 21 5.87 9.64 -6.09
N SER A 22 6.52 10.02 -4.99
CA SER A 22 6.64 11.41 -4.56
C SER A 22 7.73 12.21 -5.31
N HIS A 23 8.63 11.54 -6.04
CA HIS A 23 9.74 12.18 -6.73
C HIS A 23 9.33 12.74 -8.11
N SER A 24 9.76 13.97 -8.39
CA SER A 24 9.53 14.65 -9.68
C SER A 24 10.23 13.97 -10.85
N ASP A 25 11.36 13.31 -10.58
CA ASP A 25 12.27 12.78 -11.61
C ASP A 25 11.84 11.40 -12.15
N VAL A 26 10.79 10.82 -11.56
CA VAL A 26 10.23 9.56 -12.04
C VAL A 26 9.31 9.83 -13.22
N GLN A 27 9.56 9.15 -14.34
CA GLN A 27 8.77 9.26 -15.56
C GLN A 27 7.31 8.84 -15.30
N ASP A 28 6.36 9.49 -15.97
CA ASP A 28 4.93 9.24 -15.73
C ASP A 28 4.53 7.78 -16.03
N ILE A 29 5.19 7.13 -16.99
CA ILE A 29 4.97 5.70 -17.29
C ILE A 29 5.35 4.80 -16.11
N GLU A 30 6.43 5.12 -15.41
CA GLU A 30 6.88 4.40 -14.22
C GLU A 30 5.96 4.70 -13.04
N LYS A 31 5.45 5.94 -12.91
CA LYS A 31 4.45 6.29 -11.89
C LYS A 31 3.17 5.49 -12.02
N VAL A 32 2.68 5.23 -13.23
CA VAL A 32 1.50 4.37 -13.45
C VAL A 32 1.75 2.96 -12.91
N ARG A 33 2.87 2.34 -13.27
CA ARG A 33 3.25 1.01 -12.76
C ARG A 33 3.37 1.00 -11.23
N LEU A 34 4.03 2.00 -10.66
CA LEU A 34 4.22 2.12 -9.22
C LEU A 34 2.87 2.25 -8.49
N ARG A 35 1.90 2.98 -9.05
CA ARG A 35 0.54 3.09 -8.49
C ARG A 35 -0.17 1.74 -8.43
N ASP A 36 -0.12 0.98 -9.52
CA ASP A 36 -0.75 -0.36 -9.58
C ASP A 36 -0.11 -1.33 -8.57
N GLU A 37 1.22 -1.29 -8.45
CA GLU A 37 1.95 -2.12 -7.50
C GLU A 37 1.64 -1.72 -6.04
N VAL A 38 1.61 -0.42 -5.74
CA VAL A 38 1.22 0.08 -4.41
C VAL A 38 -0.22 -0.30 -4.09
N LEU A 39 -1.15 -0.13 -5.03
CA LEU A 39 -2.55 -0.52 -4.83
C LEU A 39 -2.68 -2.01 -4.54
N THR A 40 -1.92 -2.85 -5.26
CA THR A 40 -1.92 -4.31 -5.03
C THR A 40 -1.42 -4.66 -3.62
N SER A 41 -0.34 -4.03 -3.16
CA SER A 41 0.16 -4.22 -1.80
C SER A 41 -0.82 -3.75 -0.72
N VAL A 42 -1.39 -2.57 -0.90
CA VAL A 42 -2.39 -1.98 0.02
C VAL A 42 -3.62 -2.89 0.13
N LYS A 43 -4.09 -3.45 -1.00
CA LYS A 43 -5.20 -4.42 -1.05
C LYS A 43 -4.87 -5.72 -0.32
N ALA A 44 -3.67 -6.28 -0.55
CA ALA A 44 -3.25 -7.55 0.04
C ALA A 44 -3.20 -7.47 1.58
N ASP A 45 -2.62 -6.39 2.09
CA ASP A 45 -2.39 -6.21 3.53
C ASP A 45 -3.54 -5.48 4.25
N GLY A 46 -4.57 -5.04 3.52
CA GLY A 46 -5.74 -4.36 4.11
C GLY A 46 -5.40 -3.01 4.75
N MET A 47 -4.51 -2.23 4.13
CA MET A 47 -4.01 -0.97 4.68
C MET A 47 -4.96 0.21 4.42
N ALA A 48 -6.19 0.16 4.95
CA ALA A 48 -7.22 1.18 4.72
C ALA A 48 -6.76 2.63 5.03
N PRO A 49 -6.08 2.93 6.16
CA PRO A 49 -5.64 4.31 6.45
C PRO A 49 -4.60 4.83 5.46
N LEU A 50 -3.72 3.95 4.97
CA LEU A 50 -2.73 4.31 3.95
C LEU A 50 -3.44 4.59 2.62
N TYR A 51 -4.43 3.78 2.26
CA TYR A 51 -5.22 3.99 1.04
C TYR A 51 -5.92 5.35 1.05
N GLU A 52 -6.55 5.73 2.16
CA GLU A 52 -7.20 7.04 2.32
C GLU A 52 -6.23 8.21 2.15
N THR A 53 -5.02 8.09 2.71
CA THR A 53 -3.98 9.11 2.57
C THR A 53 -3.54 9.25 1.11
N LEU A 54 -3.33 8.13 0.41
CA LEU A 54 -2.94 8.13 -1.01
C LEU A 54 -4.03 8.68 -1.93
N VAL A 55 -5.30 8.48 -1.58
CA VAL A 55 -6.44 9.11 -2.26
C VAL A 55 -6.46 10.61 -2.00
N ALA A 56 -6.25 11.04 -0.76
CA ALA A 56 -6.20 12.46 -0.39
C ALA A 56 -5.07 13.20 -1.13
N ASP A 57 -3.90 12.55 -1.29
CA ASP A 57 -2.75 13.07 -2.04
C ASP A 57 -2.95 13.00 -3.57
N SER A 58 -4.13 12.58 -4.06
CA SER A 58 -4.45 12.40 -5.48
C SER A 58 -3.50 11.43 -6.22
N VAL A 59 -2.87 10.52 -5.48
CA VAL A 59 -1.99 9.48 -6.03
C VAL A 59 -2.80 8.31 -6.56
N LEU A 60 -3.90 7.96 -5.88
CA LEU A 60 -4.83 6.90 -6.24
C LEU A 60 -6.26 7.43 -6.37
N GLU A 61 -7.06 6.77 -7.20
CA GLU A 61 -8.50 7.03 -7.25
C GLU A 61 -9.23 6.33 -6.11
N LEU A 62 -10.29 6.96 -5.61
CA LEU A 62 -11.13 6.40 -4.56
C LEU A 62 -12.04 5.31 -5.12
N ASP A 63 -11.84 4.09 -4.63
CA ASP A 63 -12.74 2.96 -4.77
C ASP A 63 -13.39 2.72 -3.40
N GLN A 64 -14.62 3.22 -3.26
CA GLN A 64 -15.37 3.13 -2.01
C GLN A 64 -15.66 1.66 -1.64
N ALA A 65 -15.96 0.82 -2.62
CA ALA A 65 -16.26 -0.60 -2.37
C ALA A 65 -15.03 -1.32 -1.82
N LEU A 66 -13.84 -0.98 -2.33
CA LEU A 66 -12.59 -1.50 -1.82
C LEU A 66 -12.30 -1.01 -0.40
N LEU A 67 -12.49 0.28 -0.13
CA LEU A 67 -12.25 0.85 1.20
C LEU A 67 -13.16 0.20 2.25
N ASP A 68 -14.43 0.01 1.93
CA ASP A 68 -15.40 -0.63 2.82
C ASP A 68 -15.04 -2.09 3.08
N LEU A 69 -14.55 -2.81 2.07
CA LEU A 69 -14.05 -4.19 2.22
C LEU A 69 -12.84 -4.24 3.17
N MET A 70 -11.87 -3.33 3.00
CA MET A 70 -10.70 -3.28 3.90
C MET A 70 -11.11 -2.95 5.33
N ARG A 71 -12.01 -1.97 5.53
CA ARG A 71 -12.51 -1.59 6.86
C ARG A 71 -13.27 -2.73 7.54
N ALA A 72 -14.11 -3.46 6.81
CA ALA A 72 -14.81 -4.63 7.35
C ALA A 72 -13.85 -5.72 7.82
N LYS A 73 -12.79 -6.00 7.04
CA LYS A 73 -11.73 -6.95 7.43
C LYS A 73 -10.98 -6.48 8.70
N ILE A 74 -10.65 -5.20 8.79
CA ILE A 74 -9.98 -4.63 9.98
C ILE A 74 -10.87 -4.76 11.22
N GLU A 75 -12.17 -4.45 11.10
CA GLU A 75 -13.12 -4.57 12.20
C GLU A 75 -13.27 -6.03 12.68
N GLU A 76 -13.27 -6.99 11.76
CA GLU A 76 -13.30 -8.43 12.08
C GLU A 76 -12.05 -8.85 12.86
N GLU A 77 -10.85 -8.43 12.42
CA GLU A 77 -9.60 -8.75 13.10
C GLU A 77 -9.49 -8.07 14.47
N LEU A 78 -10.00 -6.84 14.62
CA LEU A 78 -10.08 -6.16 15.92
C LEU A 78 -10.99 -6.91 16.90
N LYS A 79 -12.17 -7.38 16.45
CA LYS A 79 -13.07 -8.20 17.29
C LYS A 79 -12.38 -9.47 17.77
N LYS A 80 -11.61 -10.15 16.91
CA LYS A 80 -10.83 -11.35 17.29
C LYS A 80 -9.77 -11.06 18.36
N LEU A 81 -9.21 -9.85 18.37
CA LEU A 81 -8.23 -9.43 19.37
C LEU A 81 -8.89 -9.06 20.70
N ASP A 82 -10.06 -8.41 20.66
CA ASP A 82 -10.83 -8.02 21.85
C ASP A 82 -11.49 -9.21 22.57
N GLU A 83 -11.76 -10.31 21.86
CA GLU A 83 -12.30 -11.56 22.43
C GLU A 83 -11.23 -12.40 23.16
N LYS A 84 -10.01 -11.89 23.34
CA LYS A 84 -8.86 -12.58 23.93
C LYS A 84 -8.42 -11.99 25.27
#